data_AF-A0A934VFJ8-F1
#
_entry.id   AF-A0A934VFJ8-F1
#
_cell.length_a   1.000
_cell.length_b   1.000
_cell.length_c   1.000
_cell.angle_alpha   90.00
_cell.angle_beta   90.00
_cell.angle_gamma   90.00
#
_symmetry.space_group_name_H-M   'P 1'
#
loop_
_entity.id
_entity.type
_entity.pdbx_description
1 polymer ?
#
loop_
_entity_poly.entity_id
_entity_poly.type
_entity_poly.pdbx_seq_one_letter_code
_entity_poly.pdbx_strand_id
1 'polypeptide(L)'
;MSTKAKKTSRGKRYSDQEKAEIIDFVNKINSEKGRGGQSAASKKFKISPLTISSWLKKSGAPKKAKKAPARKAAAKKRGARAAKAPASTSSAPIGRKLAKLQSLYNKIERAESDLNKMKAEFEALKGSL
;
A
#
# COMPACT_ATOMS: atom_id res chain seq x y z
N MET A 1 -6.47 52.30 7.54
CA MET A 1 -5.96 50.94 7.86
C MET A 1 -5.99 50.11 6.59
N SER A 2 -4.85 49.93 5.91
CA SER A 2 -4.77 49.22 4.62
C SER A 2 -4.49 47.74 4.85
N THR A 3 -5.47 46.88 4.57
CA THR A 3 -5.36 45.43 4.69
C THR A 3 -4.67 44.86 3.44
N LYS A 4 -3.33 44.71 3.52
CA LYS A 4 -2.56 43.97 2.50
C LYS A 4 -3.03 42.51 2.46
N ALA A 5 -3.80 42.16 1.43
CA ALA A 5 -4.18 40.79 1.12
C ALA A 5 -2.92 39.94 0.83
N LYS A 6 -2.64 38.97 1.70
CA LYS A 6 -1.52 38.02 1.55
C LYS A 6 -1.81 37.11 0.36
N LYS A 7 -1.12 37.31 -0.77
CA LYS A 7 -1.15 36.39 -1.92
C LYS A 7 -0.70 35.01 -1.43
N THR A 8 -1.62 34.07 -1.33
CA THR A 8 -1.32 32.68 -1.07
C THR A 8 -0.52 32.16 -2.26
N SER A 9 0.76 31.85 -2.06
CA SER A 9 1.57 31.23 -3.10
C SER A 9 0.90 29.90 -3.44
N ARG A 10 0.36 29.79 -4.65
CA ARG A 10 -0.26 28.54 -5.10
C ARG A 10 0.84 27.49 -5.05
N GLY A 11 0.69 26.49 -4.18
CA GLY A 11 1.66 25.43 -4.00
C GLY A 11 2.07 24.81 -5.34
N LYS A 12 3.31 24.32 -5.43
CA LYS A 12 3.89 23.78 -6.66
C LYS A 12 2.94 22.74 -7.27
N ARG A 13 2.50 23.00 -8.50
CA ARG A 13 1.67 22.08 -9.27
C ARG A 13 2.59 21.16 -10.05
N TYR A 14 2.45 19.87 -9.82
CA TYR A 14 3.17 18.85 -10.58
C TYR A 14 2.48 18.63 -11.92
N SER A 15 3.25 18.60 -12.99
CA SER A 15 2.77 18.17 -14.31
C SER A 15 2.40 16.68 -14.27
N ASP A 16 1.64 16.21 -15.25
CA ASP A 16 1.28 14.80 -15.30
C ASP A 16 2.48 13.90 -15.66
N GLN A 17 3.46 14.45 -16.39
CA GLN A 17 4.75 13.81 -16.64
C GLN A 17 5.57 13.64 -15.36
N GLU A 18 5.72 14.71 -14.56
CA GLU A 18 6.45 14.64 -13.29
C GLU A 18 5.81 13.61 -12.35
N LYS A 19 4.47 13.56 -12.30
CA LYS A 19 3.76 12.56 -11.48
C LYS A 19 4.05 11.13 -11.94
N ALA A 20 4.09 10.87 -13.25
CA ALA A 20 4.39 9.56 -13.80
C ALA A 20 5.81 9.12 -13.41
N GLU A 21 6.81 9.99 -13.59
CA GLU A 21 8.20 9.71 -13.20
C GLU A 21 8.33 9.39 -11.71
N ILE A 22 7.60 10.11 -10.86
CA ILE A 22 7.59 9.87 -9.41
C ILE A 22 6.96 8.51 -9.09
N ILE A 23 5.87 8.14 -9.76
CA ILE A 23 5.21 6.84 -9.58
C ILE A 23 6.12 5.70 -10.06
N ASP A 24 6.78 5.85 -11.20
CA ASP A 24 7.70 4.86 -11.74
C ASP A 24 8.91 4.67 -10.82
N PHE A 25 9.46 5.75 -10.28
CA PHE A 25 10.51 5.68 -9.27
C PHE A 25 10.05 4.94 -8.01
N VAL A 26 8.82 5.20 -7.53
CA VAL A 26 8.24 4.46 -6.39
C VAL A 26 8.10 2.98 -6.70
N ASN A 27 7.63 2.62 -7.90
CA ASN A 27 7.46 1.24 -8.32
C ASN A 27 8.80 0.52 -8.46
N LYS A 28 9.81 1.16 -9.05
CA LYS A 28 11.17 0.63 -9.16
C LYS A 28 11.75 0.31 -7.78
N ILE A 29 11.71 1.27 -6.86
CA ILE A 29 12.19 1.05 -5.48
C ILE A 29 11.35 0.00 -4.77
N ASN A 30 10.05 -0.08 -5.04
CA ASN A 30 9.20 -1.10 -4.44
C ASN A 30 9.52 -2.51 -4.94
N SER A 31 9.90 -2.67 -6.20
CA SER A 31 10.36 -3.94 -6.77
C SER A 31 11.74 -4.33 -6.23
N GLU A 32 12.65 -3.37 -6.08
CA GLU A 32 14.03 -3.65 -5.63
C GLU A 32 14.14 -3.87 -4.11
N LYS A 33 13.44 -3.05 -3.30
CA LYS A 33 13.61 -2.98 -1.84
C LYS A 33 12.34 -3.33 -1.07
N GLY A 34 11.28 -3.74 -1.75
CA GLY A 34 9.98 -3.96 -1.13
C GLY A 34 9.35 -2.64 -0.66
N ARG A 35 8.68 -2.62 0.49
CA ARG A 35 7.89 -1.45 0.92
C ARG A 35 8.78 -0.26 1.35
N GLY A 36 9.04 0.68 0.44
CA GLY A 36 9.85 1.88 0.75
C GLY A 36 9.87 3.00 -0.30
N GLY A 37 9.27 2.79 -1.47
CA GLY A 37 9.33 3.73 -2.59
C GLY A 37 8.75 5.11 -2.27
N GLN A 38 7.68 5.21 -1.48
CA GLN A 38 7.08 6.49 -1.09
C GLN A 38 8.04 7.35 -0.26
N SER A 39 8.76 6.74 0.69
CA SER A 39 9.75 7.43 1.52
C SER A 39 10.97 7.86 0.71
N ALA A 40 11.42 7.01 -0.23
CA ALA A 40 12.51 7.36 -1.14
C ALA A 40 12.13 8.51 -2.08
N ALA A 41 10.92 8.47 -2.65
CA ALA A 41 10.41 9.50 -3.53
C ALA A 41 10.20 10.83 -2.80
N SER A 42 9.73 10.78 -1.56
CA SER A 42 9.59 11.97 -0.73
C SER A 42 10.93 12.67 -0.50
N LYS A 43 11.99 11.91 -0.21
CA LYS A 43 13.35 12.45 -0.03
C LYS A 43 13.91 13.04 -1.32
N LYS A 44 13.72 12.37 -2.46
CA LYS A 44 14.27 12.79 -3.76
C LYS A 44 13.56 14.01 -4.35
N PHE A 45 12.23 14.01 -4.33
CA PHE A 45 11.42 15.02 -5.00
C PHE A 45 10.89 16.11 -4.04
N LYS A 46 11.20 16.02 -2.74
CA LYS A 46 10.70 16.91 -1.67
C LYS A 46 9.17 17.02 -1.65
N ILE A 47 8.52 15.89 -1.91
CA ILE A 47 7.06 15.78 -1.95
C ILE A 47 6.58 15.05 -0.70
N SER A 48 5.44 15.48 -0.16
CA SER A 48 4.82 14.74 0.93
C SER A 48 4.48 13.30 0.49
N PRO A 49 4.80 12.27 1.31
CA PRO A 49 4.39 10.89 1.05
C PRO A 49 2.87 10.75 0.86
N LEU A 50 2.07 11.61 1.49
CA LEU A 50 0.61 11.63 1.34
C LEU A 50 0.19 12.01 -0.08
N THR A 51 0.87 12.98 -0.69
CA THR A 51 0.62 13.38 -2.08
C THR A 51 0.97 12.25 -3.04
N ILE A 52 2.12 11.61 -2.83
CA ILE A 52 2.56 10.45 -3.63
C ILE A 52 1.55 9.30 -3.48
N SER A 53 1.05 9.05 -2.26
CA SER A 53 0.05 8.02 -2.01
C SER A 53 -1.28 8.30 -2.73
N SER A 54 -1.64 9.57 -2.86
CA SER A 54 -2.86 9.99 -3.56
C SER A 54 -2.75 9.74 -5.06
N TRP A 55 -1.57 9.94 -5.65
CA TRP A 55 -1.31 9.62 -7.05
C TRP A 55 -1.21 8.12 -7.30
N LEU A 56 -0.55 7.36 -6.43
CA LEU A 56 -0.46 5.90 -6.56
C LEU A 56 -1.84 5.23 -6.47
N LYS A 57 -2.72 5.73 -5.59
CA LYS A 57 -4.13 5.28 -5.52
C LYS A 57 -4.93 5.66 -6.77
N LYS A 58 -4.56 6.74 -7.45
CA LYS A 58 -5.23 7.21 -8.67
C LYS A 58 -4.69 6.53 -9.93
N SER A 59 -3.42 6.14 -9.97
CA SER A 59 -2.82 5.37 -11.06
C SER A 59 -3.14 3.87 -10.97
N GLY A 60 -3.27 3.34 -9.75
CA GLY A 60 -3.66 1.94 -9.51
C GLY A 60 -5.17 1.67 -9.45
N ALA A 61 -6.01 2.70 -9.62
CA ALA A 61 -7.46 2.52 -9.68
C ALA A 61 -7.92 2.43 -11.15
N PRO A 62 -8.38 1.27 -11.64
CA PRO A 62 -9.23 1.28 -12.83
C PRO A 62 -10.44 2.16 -12.53
N LYS A 63 -10.84 3.01 -13.49
CA LYS A 63 -12.10 3.74 -13.49
C LYS A 63 -13.25 2.75 -13.25
N LYS A 64 -13.64 2.53 -12.00
CA LYS A 64 -15.00 2.11 -11.64
C LYS A 64 -15.73 3.32 -11.10
N ALA A 65 -16.86 3.58 -11.74
CA ALA A 65 -17.70 4.74 -11.60
C ALA A 65 -18.07 5.07 -10.14
N LYS A 66 -18.30 6.36 -9.93
CA LYS A 66 -19.00 6.96 -8.79
C LYS A 66 -20.09 6.03 -8.23
N LYS A 67 -20.05 5.76 -6.92
CA LYS A 67 -21.27 5.82 -6.08
C LYS A 67 -20.93 6.47 -4.73
N ALA A 68 -21.76 7.46 -4.41
CA ALA A 68 -21.74 8.31 -3.23
C ALA A 68 -22.22 7.56 -1.96
N PRO A 69 -22.19 8.17 -0.76
CA PRO A 69 -22.13 7.46 0.52
C PRO A 69 -23.51 7.02 1.02
N ALA A 70 -23.66 5.75 1.38
CA ALA A 70 -24.86 5.27 2.07
C ALA A 70 -24.73 5.50 3.59
N ARG A 71 -25.67 6.29 4.11
CA ARG A 71 -25.88 6.59 5.52
C ARG A 71 -26.31 5.35 6.31
N LYS A 72 -26.04 5.40 7.61
CA LYS A 72 -26.44 4.48 8.68
C LYS A 72 -27.93 4.10 8.63
N ALA A 73 -28.25 2.84 8.94
CA ALA A 73 -29.42 2.47 9.75
C ALA A 73 -29.20 1.08 10.38
N ALA A 74 -29.62 0.94 11.63
CA ALA A 74 -29.42 -0.22 12.50
C ALA A 74 -30.76 -0.92 12.79
N ALA A 75 -30.76 -2.25 12.91
CA ALA A 75 -31.70 -3.07 13.70
C ALA A 75 -31.24 -4.54 13.59
N LYS A 76 -30.54 -5.16 14.56
CA LYS A 76 -30.89 -5.59 15.93
C LYS A 76 -31.53 -6.98 16.03
N LYS A 77 -30.69 -7.94 16.47
CA LYS A 77 -30.94 -9.11 17.36
C LYS A 77 -31.76 -10.26 16.73
N ARG A 78 -31.51 -11.56 17.00
CA ARG A 78 -30.99 -12.22 18.21
C ARG A 78 -30.75 -13.72 17.91
N GLY A 79 -29.69 -14.32 18.45
CA GLY A 79 -29.42 -15.76 18.44
C GLY A 79 -28.25 -16.09 19.37
N ALA A 80 -28.55 -16.17 20.67
CA ALA A 80 -27.71 -16.57 21.80
C ALA A 80 -27.41 -18.10 21.73
N ARG A 81 -26.39 -18.75 22.34
CA ARG A 81 -25.37 -18.49 23.38
C ARG A 81 -24.61 -19.83 23.60
N ALA A 82 -23.30 -19.86 23.82
CA ALA A 82 -22.59 -20.40 25.01
C ALA A 82 -21.26 -21.06 24.53
N ALA A 83 -20.08 -21.01 25.18
CA ALA A 83 -19.63 -20.40 26.44
C ALA A 83 -18.08 -20.33 26.51
N LYS A 84 -17.58 -19.31 27.25
CA LYS A 84 -16.34 -19.24 28.07
C LYS A 84 -14.98 -19.23 27.31
N ALA A 85 -14.14 -18.20 27.39
CA ALA A 85 -13.57 -17.57 28.61
C ALA A 85 -13.22 -16.06 28.41
N PRO A 86 -13.00 -15.30 29.50
CA PRO A 86 -12.89 -13.84 29.49
C PRO A 86 -11.45 -13.33 29.32
N ALA A 87 -11.32 -12.01 29.14
CA ALA A 87 -10.11 -11.18 29.22
C ALA A 87 -9.29 -10.99 27.93
N SER A 88 -9.52 -9.86 27.24
CA SER A 88 -8.61 -8.70 27.32
C SER A 88 -8.88 -7.75 26.14
N THR A 89 -9.58 -6.65 26.46
CA THR A 89 -9.68 -5.48 25.61
C THR A 89 -8.33 -4.76 25.60
N SER A 90 -7.30 -5.32 24.92
CA SER A 90 -6.11 -4.55 24.50
C SER A 90 -5.19 -5.19 23.43
N SER A 91 -5.35 -6.46 23.01
CA SER A 91 -4.37 -7.12 22.09
C SER A 91 -4.72 -7.08 20.58
N ALA A 92 -5.79 -6.39 20.18
CA ALA A 92 -6.26 -6.31 18.79
C ALA A 92 -5.20 -5.85 17.74
N PRO A 93 -4.19 -5.01 18.06
CA PRO A 93 -3.15 -4.63 17.09
C PRO A 93 -2.09 -5.71 16.88
N ILE A 94 -1.75 -6.47 17.93
CA ILE A 94 -0.67 -7.47 17.92
C ILE A 94 -1.12 -8.71 17.16
N GLY A 95 -2.34 -9.19 17.39
CA GLY A 95 -2.88 -10.35 16.68
C GLY A 95 -2.94 -10.14 15.15
N ARG A 96 -3.30 -8.94 14.69
CA ARG A 96 -3.32 -8.61 13.26
C ARG A 96 -1.93 -8.54 12.65
N LYS A 97 -0.95 -7.98 13.37
CA LYS A 97 0.45 -7.95 12.94
C LYS A 97 1.04 -9.35 12.88
N LEU A 98 0.77 -10.19 13.88
CA LEU A 98 1.22 -11.58 13.93
C LEU A 98 0.63 -12.42 12.78
N ALA A 99 -0.69 -12.32 12.54
CA ALA A 99 -1.33 -12.97 11.41
C ALA A 99 -0.75 -12.51 10.06
N LYS A 100 -0.39 -11.22 9.96
CA LYS A 100 0.27 -10.70 8.76
C LYS A 100 1.69 -11.23 8.59
N LEU A 101 2.46 -11.36 9.68
CA LEU A 101 3.79 -11.95 9.67
C LEU A 101 3.75 -13.41 9.24
N GLN A 102 2.82 -14.22 9.78
CA GLN A 102 2.64 -15.61 9.37
C GLN A 102 2.25 -15.73 7.89
N SER A 103 1.33 -14.87 7.42
CA SER A 103 0.98 -14.83 6.00
C SER A 103 2.16 -14.42 5.10
N LEU A 104 3.07 -13.58 5.58
CA LEU A 104 4.27 -13.20 4.83
C LEU A 104 5.29 -14.34 4.80
N TYR A 105 5.49 -15.03 5.91
CA TYR A 105 6.35 -16.22 5.98
C TYR A 105 5.94 -17.28 4.94
N ASN A 106 4.66 -17.66 4.93
CA ASN A 106 4.15 -18.65 3.96
C ASN A 106 4.28 -18.18 2.49
N LYS A 107 4.33 -16.87 2.24
CA LYS A 107 4.56 -16.32 0.89
C LYS A 107 6.03 -16.37 0.51
N ILE A 108 6.92 -16.15 1.47
CA ILE A 108 8.37 -16.25 1.27
C ILE A 108 8.74 -17.68 0.90
N GLU A 109 8.27 -18.68 1.64
CA GLU A 109 8.55 -20.09 1.34
C GLU A 109 8.09 -20.50 -0.07
N ARG A 110 6.90 -20.06 -0.49
CA ARG A 110 6.39 -20.32 -1.85
C ARG A 110 7.26 -19.65 -2.90
N ALA A 111 7.61 -18.38 -2.70
CA ALA A 111 8.46 -17.65 -3.63
C ALA A 111 9.85 -18.27 -3.72
N GLU A 112 10.43 -18.75 -2.62
CA GLU A 112 11.71 -19.46 -2.59
C GLU A 112 11.63 -20.80 -3.35
N SER A 113 10.53 -21.56 -3.19
CA SER A 113 10.29 -22.78 -3.97
C SER A 113 10.20 -22.49 -5.47
N ASP A 114 9.46 -21.46 -5.86
CA ASP A 114 9.32 -21.06 -7.27
C ASP A 114 10.65 -20.56 -7.83
N LEU A 115 11.44 -19.81 -7.05
CA LEU A 115 12.79 -19.37 -7.43
C LEU A 115 13.71 -20.59 -7.65
N ASN A 116 13.65 -21.59 -6.78
CA ASN A 116 14.45 -22.81 -6.94
C ASN A 116 14.08 -23.59 -8.21
N LYS A 117 12.78 -23.67 -8.56
CA LYS A 117 12.34 -24.27 -9.83
C LYS A 117 12.89 -23.49 -11.02
N MET A 118 12.74 -22.16 -11.01
CA MET A 118 13.23 -21.29 -12.09
C MET A 118 14.75 -21.38 -12.24
N LYS A 119 15.49 -21.50 -11.13
CA LYS A 119 16.95 -21.75 -11.16
C LYS A 119 17.28 -23.12 -11.75
N ALA A 120 16.54 -24.17 -11.39
CA ALA A 120 16.75 -25.50 -11.95
C ALA A 120 16.47 -25.52 -13.46
N GLU A 121 15.39 -24.87 -13.90
CA GLU A 121 15.09 -24.68 -15.33
C GLU A 121 16.19 -23.89 -16.05
N PHE A 122 16.68 -22.82 -15.43
CA PHE A 122 17.78 -22.03 -15.98
C PHE A 122 19.07 -22.84 -16.13
N GLU A 123 19.49 -23.59 -15.11
CA GLU A 123 20.69 -24.43 -15.19
C GLU A 123 20.51 -25.59 -16.19
N ALA A 124 19.32 -26.18 -16.27
CA ALA A 124 19.01 -27.20 -17.28
C ALA A 124 19.12 -26.64 -18.71
N LEU A 125 18.56 -25.45 -18.95
CA LEU A 125 18.67 -24.77 -20.24
C LEU A 125 20.12 -24.36 -20.53
N LYS A 126 20.85 -23.90 -19.53
CA LYS A 126 22.27 -23.54 -19.66
C LYS A 126 23.15 -24.75 -19.98
N GLY A 127 22.86 -25.93 -19.41
CA GLY A 127 23.55 -27.18 -19.74
C GLY A 127 23.18 -27.76 -21.11
N SER A 128 22.09 -27.28 -21.72
CA SER A 128 21.68 -27.65 -23.08
C SER A 128 22.23 -26.73 -24.18
N LEU A 129 22.96 -25.68 -23.80
CA LEU A 129 23.72 -24.76 -24.66
C LEU A 129 25.19 -25.14 -24.66
#